data_AF-A0A6N3UU31-F1
#
_entry.id   AF-A0A6N3UU31-F1
#
_cell.length_a   1.000
_cell.length_b   1.000
_cell.length_c   1.000
_cell.angle_alpha   90.00
_cell.angle_beta   90.00
_cell.angle_gamma   90.00
#
_symmetry.space_group_name_H-M   'P 1'
#
loop_
_entity.id
_entity.type
_entity.pdbx_description
1 polymer ?
#
loop_
_entity_poly.entity_id
_entity_poly.type
_entity_poly.pdbx_seq_one_letter_code
_entity_poly.pdbx_strand_id
1 'polypeptide(L)'
;MAICSKCGSQLPDGAKFCLNCGAQSSGSPENSQSYQAGNSKRETVFEGEIHKCPSCGEVLGAFVTTCPSCGYEIRGGKSSASLHEFSMSLANAASDEQRTSLIRNFPVPNTKEDIFEFLILASSNITGNTEQNICDAWAVKFRQVEQKAKLALTADADKAKFNELYEQAKKKLTRDKYVKTAKKAGSFLVKISNSLPQVIITLAWSISIAVLVIICCQNVDSSGFSPLQLVTMLDLILGAIIVPPMTRCDSAMPKFIATIGLLVCFGLLIPRCADKDSVGYIMILVVAVICAIIMLTRMFKAKKK
;
A
#
# COMPACT_ATOMS: atom_id res chain seq x y z
N MET A 1 -33.29 15.74 77.46
CA MET A 1 -32.44 16.66 76.66
C MET A 1 -31.03 16.09 76.57
N ALA A 2 -30.63 15.62 75.38
CA ALA A 2 -29.28 15.12 75.12
C ALA A 2 -28.35 16.29 74.76
N ILE A 3 -27.06 16.17 75.03
CA ILE A 3 -26.05 17.18 74.68
C ILE A 3 -25.12 16.58 73.63
N CYS A 4 -24.74 17.35 72.62
CA CYS A 4 -23.82 16.92 71.58
C CYS A 4 -22.45 16.61 72.19
N SER A 5 -21.99 15.37 72.05
CA SER A 5 -20.68 14.91 72.53
C SER A 5 -19.49 15.62 71.90
N LYS A 6 -19.68 16.27 70.73
CA LYS A 6 -18.61 16.96 70.00
C LYS A 6 -18.50 18.46 70.31
N CYS A 7 -19.61 19.15 70.55
CA CYS A 7 -19.61 20.61 70.71
C CYS A 7 -20.38 21.14 71.92
N GLY A 8 -20.97 20.26 72.74
CA GLY A 8 -21.64 20.66 73.97
C GLY A 8 -22.98 21.38 73.80
N SER A 9 -23.48 21.56 72.58
CA SER A 9 -24.80 22.17 72.34
C SER A 9 -25.94 21.21 72.68
N GLN A 10 -27.05 21.75 73.18
CA GLN A 10 -28.24 20.96 73.45
C GLN A 10 -28.85 20.45 72.15
N LEU A 11 -29.15 19.16 72.11
CA LEU A 11 -29.82 18.51 70.99
C LEU A 11 -31.33 18.48 71.27
N PRO A 12 -32.17 18.88 70.29
CA PRO A 12 -33.60 18.67 70.39
C PRO A 12 -33.92 17.16 70.47
N ASP A 13 -35.00 16.79 71.16
CA ASP A 13 -35.35 15.39 71.40
C ASP A 13 -35.61 14.66 70.05
N GLY A 14 -34.87 13.58 69.82
CA GLY A 14 -34.92 12.79 68.57
C GLY A 14 -34.04 13.31 67.41
N ALA A 15 -33.23 14.34 67.61
CA ALA A 15 -32.34 14.86 66.57
C ALA A 15 -31.25 13.83 66.20
N LYS A 16 -31.20 13.41 64.92
CA LYS A 16 -30.18 12.46 64.38
C LYS A 16 -28.80 13.09 64.18
N PHE A 17 -28.74 14.42 64.07
CA PHE A 17 -27.53 15.20 63.86
C PHE A 17 -27.60 16.50 64.66
N CYS A 18 -26.44 17.01 65.09
CA CYS A 18 -26.32 18.28 65.78
C CYS A 18 -26.55 19.44 64.81
N LEU A 19 -27.55 20.27 65.10
CA LEU A 19 -27.89 21.45 64.31
C LEU A 19 -26.79 22.53 64.31
N ASN A 20 -25.89 22.51 65.29
CA ASN A 20 -24.85 23.53 65.43
C ASN A 20 -23.51 23.12 64.77
N CYS A 21 -23.12 21.83 64.84
CA CYS A 21 -21.81 21.37 64.33
C CYS A 21 -21.88 20.21 63.33
N GLY A 22 -23.07 19.71 63.01
CA GLY A 22 -23.30 18.62 62.06
C GLY A 22 -22.95 17.21 62.54
N ALA A 23 -22.50 17.04 63.78
CA ALA A 23 -22.12 15.72 64.31
C ALA A 23 -23.34 14.81 64.53
N GLN A 24 -23.27 13.55 64.11
CA GLN A 24 -24.34 12.57 64.28
C GLN A 24 -24.55 12.23 65.77
N SER A 25 -25.80 12.18 66.22
CA SER A 25 -26.15 11.82 67.59
C SER A 25 -26.10 10.31 67.76
N SER A 26 -25.31 9.82 68.70
CA SER A 26 -25.13 8.39 68.97
C SER A 26 -26.28 7.75 69.77
N GLY A 27 -27.54 7.92 69.34
CA GLY A 27 -28.68 7.35 70.05
C GLY A 27 -29.98 7.24 69.26
N SER A 28 -30.24 6.07 68.65
CA SER A 28 -31.56 5.44 68.59
C SER A 28 -31.42 3.95 68.22
N PRO A 29 -32.28 3.06 68.75
CA PRO A 29 -32.06 1.63 68.80
C PRO A 29 -32.34 0.92 67.47
N GLU A 30 -31.75 -0.26 67.38
CA GLU A 30 -31.78 -1.26 66.32
C GLU A 30 -33.18 -1.51 65.74
N ASN A 31 -33.56 -0.78 64.70
CA ASN A 31 -34.38 -1.34 63.64
C ASN A 31 -34.25 -0.50 62.37
N SER A 32 -33.22 -0.80 61.58
CA SER A 32 -33.07 -0.28 60.23
C SER A 32 -33.00 -1.47 59.29
N GLN A 33 -34.15 -1.86 58.72
CA GLN A 33 -34.14 -2.36 57.36
C GLN A 33 -33.33 -1.35 56.55
N SER A 34 -32.18 -1.80 56.06
CA SER A 34 -31.26 -0.99 55.28
C SER A 34 -31.92 -0.65 53.96
N TYR A 35 -32.63 0.47 53.92
CA TYR A 35 -32.62 1.29 52.72
C TYR A 35 -31.15 1.64 52.48
N GLN A 36 -30.53 0.92 51.56
CA GLN A 36 -29.21 1.23 51.04
C GLN A 36 -29.29 2.60 50.37
N ALA A 37 -29.10 3.66 51.14
CA ALA A 37 -28.55 4.90 50.61
C ALA A 37 -27.25 4.48 49.92
N GLY A 38 -27.26 4.52 48.58
CA GLY A 38 -26.20 3.99 47.74
C GLY A 38 -24.86 4.37 48.32
N ASN A 39 -24.09 3.35 48.69
CA ASN A 39 -22.72 3.51 49.14
C ASN A 39 -21.91 3.97 47.93
N SER A 40 -22.04 5.23 47.54
CA SER A 40 -21.12 5.91 46.65
C SER A 40 -19.84 6.18 47.44
N LYS A 41 -19.20 5.12 47.92
CA LYS A 41 -17.80 5.16 48.30
C LYS A 41 -17.06 5.50 47.01
N ARG A 42 -16.56 6.73 46.91
CA ARG A 42 -15.76 7.16 45.77
C ARG A 42 -14.56 6.21 45.67
N GLU A 43 -14.59 5.31 44.70
CA GLU A 43 -13.52 4.35 44.47
C GLU A 43 -12.47 5.06 43.61
N THR A 44 -11.29 5.28 44.19
CA THR A 44 -10.14 5.81 43.44
C THR A 44 -9.48 4.65 42.73
N VAL A 45 -9.71 4.54 41.42
CA VAL A 45 -8.96 3.63 40.55
C VAL A 45 -7.68 4.34 40.13
N PHE A 46 -6.52 3.81 40.54
CA PHE A 46 -5.22 4.28 40.05
C PHE A 46 -4.96 3.60 38.69
N GLU A 47 -4.74 4.40 37.64
CA GLU A 47 -4.37 3.90 36.31
C GLU A 47 -2.87 4.05 36.09
N GLY A 48 -2.23 2.98 35.61
CA GLY A 48 -0.82 2.98 35.18
C GLY A 48 0.20 2.67 36.28
N GLU A 49 1.48 2.77 35.92
CA GLU A 49 2.62 2.54 36.79
C GLU A 49 3.46 3.81 36.94
N ILE A 50 3.98 4.08 38.14
CA ILE A 50 4.93 5.18 38.38
C ILE A 50 6.34 4.60 38.41
N HIS A 51 7.15 4.93 37.40
CA HIS A 51 8.55 4.52 37.36
C HIS A 51 9.41 5.47 38.19
N LYS A 52 10.03 4.95 39.25
CA LYS A 52 10.91 5.73 40.15
C LYS A 52 12.35 5.25 40.07
N CYS A 53 13.29 6.17 40.29
CA CYS A 53 14.70 5.83 40.43
C CYS A 53 14.90 4.94 41.66
N PRO A 54 15.53 3.76 41.52
CA PRO A 54 15.75 2.86 42.65
C PRO A 54 16.79 3.39 43.64
N SER A 55 17.61 4.37 43.23
CA SER A 55 18.65 4.97 44.08
C SER A 55 18.17 6.18 44.87
N CYS A 56 17.34 7.06 44.30
CA CYS A 56 16.94 8.33 44.95
C CYS A 56 15.43 8.61 44.99
N GLY A 57 14.59 7.80 44.34
CA GLY A 57 13.14 7.96 44.34
C GLY A 57 12.56 9.00 43.36
N GLU A 58 13.40 9.65 42.55
CA GLU A 58 12.97 10.57 41.47
C GLU A 58 11.97 9.89 40.53
N VAL A 59 10.96 10.62 40.07
CA VAL A 59 10.02 10.10 39.06
C VAL A 59 10.68 10.20 37.69
N LEU A 60 10.84 9.06 37.03
CA LEU A 60 11.53 8.98 35.75
C LEU A 60 10.54 9.14 34.60
N GLY A 61 10.91 9.92 33.60
CA GLY A 61 10.18 10.01 32.34
C GLY A 61 10.53 8.88 31.37
N ALA A 62 9.82 8.85 30.24
CA ALA A 62 10.06 7.94 29.11
C ALA A 62 11.54 7.80 28.73
N PHE A 63 12.03 6.57 28.57
CA PHE A 63 13.36 6.26 28.02
C PHE A 63 14.56 6.87 28.76
N VAL A 64 14.41 7.22 30.04
CA VAL A 64 15.52 7.71 30.87
C VAL A 64 16.47 6.55 31.19
N THR A 65 17.68 6.59 30.63
CA THR A 65 18.75 5.61 30.88
C THR A 65 19.61 5.96 32.09
N THR A 66 19.57 7.21 32.55
CA THR A 66 20.34 7.71 33.68
C THR A 66 19.49 8.70 34.47
N CYS A 67 19.36 8.49 35.77
CA CYS A 67 18.56 9.38 36.62
C CYS A 67 19.13 10.81 36.59
N PRO A 68 18.32 11.83 36.24
CA PRO A 68 18.80 13.20 36.15
C PRO A 68 19.17 13.79 37.53
N SER A 69 18.59 13.26 38.60
CA SER A 69 18.77 13.80 39.96
C SER A 69 19.97 13.20 40.69
N CYS A 70 20.36 11.94 40.42
CA CYS A 70 21.46 11.28 41.15
C CYS A 70 22.50 10.55 40.27
N GLY A 71 22.31 10.51 38.95
CA GLY A 71 23.25 9.85 38.03
C GLY A 71 23.17 8.32 37.98
N TYR A 72 22.23 7.69 38.69
CA TYR A 72 22.08 6.23 38.68
C TYR A 72 21.66 5.71 37.29
N GLU A 73 22.39 4.72 36.75
CA GLU A 73 22.06 4.06 35.47
C GLU A 73 20.85 3.14 35.60
N ILE A 74 19.82 3.40 34.81
CA ILE A 74 18.61 2.59 34.76
C ILE A 74 18.83 1.45 33.75
N ARG A 75 18.88 0.21 34.24
CA ARG A 75 19.00 -1.01 33.43
C ARG A 75 17.73 -1.84 33.52
N GLY A 76 17.32 -2.48 32.42
CA GLY A 76 16.23 -3.47 32.41
C GLY A 76 14.81 -2.90 32.30
N GLY A 77 14.62 -1.79 31.57
CA GLY A 77 13.27 -1.29 31.27
C GLY A 77 12.42 -2.39 30.62
N LYS A 78 11.26 -2.68 31.21
CA LYS A 78 10.29 -3.65 30.64
C LYS A 78 9.54 -2.96 29.50
N SER A 79 9.63 -3.52 28.29
CA SER A 79 8.70 -3.18 27.20
C SER A 79 7.28 -3.60 27.59
N SER A 80 6.25 -2.93 27.08
CA SER A 80 4.88 -3.29 27.42
C SER A 80 4.55 -4.70 26.93
N ALA A 81 3.93 -5.50 27.81
CA ALA A 81 3.60 -6.90 27.51
C ALA A 81 2.79 -7.03 26.20
N SER A 82 1.91 -6.05 25.94
CA SER A 82 1.10 -5.99 24.72
C SER A 82 1.92 -5.78 23.44
N LEU A 83 2.95 -4.92 23.46
CA LEU A 83 3.84 -4.72 22.31
C LEU A 83 4.75 -5.93 22.09
N HIS A 84 5.21 -6.56 23.16
CA HIS A 84 6.00 -7.79 23.08
C HIS A 84 5.18 -8.94 22.45
N GLU A 85 3.95 -9.16 22.92
CA GLU A 85 3.05 -10.18 22.37
C GLU A 85 2.70 -9.90 20.91
N PHE A 86 2.46 -8.64 20.56
CA PHE A 86 2.23 -8.23 19.17
C PHE A 86 3.44 -8.49 18.28
N SER A 87 4.64 -8.14 18.73
CA SER A 87 5.91 -8.41 18.01
C SER A 87 6.08 -9.90 17.73
N MET A 88 5.86 -10.74 18.75
CA MET A 88 5.97 -12.19 18.64
C MET A 88 4.93 -12.77 17.68
N SER A 89 3.68 -12.31 17.76
CA SER A 89 2.60 -12.73 16.86
C SER A 89 2.88 -12.33 15.41
N LEU A 90 3.44 -11.14 15.19
CA LEU A 90 3.80 -10.66 13.85
C LEU A 90 4.95 -11.47 13.23
N ALA A 91 5.95 -11.82 14.04
CA ALA A 91 7.07 -12.66 13.62
C ALA A 91 6.62 -14.09 13.27
N ASN A 92 5.69 -14.65 14.04
CA ASN A 92 5.20 -16.03 13.89
C ASN A 92 4.06 -16.17 12.86
N ALA A 93 3.57 -15.08 12.27
CA ALA A 93 2.49 -15.12 11.30
C ALA A 93 2.88 -15.94 10.05
N ALA A 94 2.03 -16.89 9.67
CA ALA A 94 2.29 -17.82 8.57
C ALA A 94 2.00 -17.24 7.18
N SER A 95 1.16 -16.22 7.10
CA SER A 95 0.77 -15.57 5.84
C SER A 95 0.78 -14.05 5.94
N ASP A 96 0.82 -13.39 4.78
CA ASP A 96 0.81 -11.94 4.69
C ASP A 96 -0.57 -11.35 5.02
N GLU A 97 -1.64 -12.11 4.82
CA GLU A 97 -2.99 -11.78 5.30
C GLU A 97 -3.04 -11.78 6.83
N GLN A 98 -2.43 -12.79 7.46
CA GLN A 98 -2.34 -12.87 8.91
C GLN A 98 -1.55 -11.67 9.45
N ARG A 99 -0.37 -11.36 8.88
CA ARG A 99 0.43 -10.17 9.24
C ARG A 99 -0.37 -8.88 9.10
N THR A 100 -1.05 -8.71 7.96
CA THR A 100 -1.90 -7.55 7.67
C THR A 100 -3.01 -7.40 8.70
N SER A 101 -3.67 -8.50 9.07
CA SER A 101 -4.76 -8.51 10.05
C SER A 101 -4.27 -8.13 11.46
N LEU A 102 -3.13 -8.68 11.89
CA LEU A 102 -2.49 -8.35 13.15
C LEU A 102 -2.16 -6.85 13.21
N ILE A 103 -1.52 -6.33 12.17
CA ILE A 103 -1.17 -4.90 12.10
C ILE A 103 -2.42 -4.04 12.15
N ARG A 104 -3.47 -4.35 11.40
CA ARG A 104 -4.71 -3.53 11.37
C ARG A 104 -5.46 -3.54 12.69
N ASN A 105 -5.49 -4.68 13.38
CA ASN A 105 -6.28 -4.86 14.58
C ASN A 105 -5.54 -4.50 15.87
N PHE A 106 -4.20 -4.32 15.82
CA PHE A 106 -3.44 -3.93 16.99
C PHE A 106 -3.90 -2.57 17.55
N PRO A 107 -4.33 -2.48 18.81
CA PRO A 107 -4.75 -1.22 19.41
C PRO A 107 -3.56 -0.27 19.52
N VAL A 108 -3.63 0.89 18.86
CA VAL A 108 -2.54 1.86 18.94
C VAL A 108 -2.41 2.33 20.39
N PRO A 109 -1.21 2.33 20.98
CA PRO A 109 -1.05 2.68 22.37
C PRO A 109 -1.40 4.15 22.68
N ASN A 110 -1.66 4.45 23.95
CA ASN A 110 -2.06 5.77 24.45
C ASN A 110 -1.00 6.44 25.34
N THR A 111 0.04 5.71 25.78
CA THR A 111 1.16 6.27 26.55
C THR A 111 2.24 6.82 25.62
N LYS A 112 3.04 7.76 26.13
CA LYS A 112 4.16 8.34 25.39
C LYS A 112 5.17 7.24 25.02
N GLU A 113 5.53 6.40 25.97
CA GLU A 113 6.49 5.31 25.85
C GLU A 113 6.06 4.32 24.77
N ASP A 114 4.83 3.83 24.85
CA ASP A 114 4.33 2.83 23.91
C ASP A 114 4.19 3.38 22.48
N ILE A 115 3.86 4.68 22.32
CA ILE A 115 3.83 5.34 21.00
C ILE A 115 5.22 5.28 20.34
N PHE A 116 6.27 5.59 21.11
CA PHE A 116 7.65 5.56 20.61
C PHE A 116 8.13 4.13 20.35
N GLU A 117 7.84 3.17 21.24
CA GLU A 117 8.19 1.76 21.02
C GLU A 117 7.48 1.18 19.79
N PHE A 118 6.19 1.50 19.60
CA PHE A 118 5.43 1.08 18.43
C PHE A 118 6.04 1.64 17.13
N LEU A 119 6.45 2.91 17.11
CA LEU A 119 7.12 3.51 15.97
C LEU A 119 8.43 2.80 15.62
N ILE A 120 9.25 2.49 16.62
CA ILE A 120 10.51 1.78 16.44
C ILE A 120 10.25 0.38 15.87
N LEU A 121 9.31 -0.37 16.47
CA LEU A 121 8.91 -1.70 16.01
C LEU A 121 8.36 -1.68 14.58
N ALA A 122 7.48 -0.74 14.26
CA ALA A 122 6.95 -0.60 12.92
C ALA A 122 8.08 -0.32 11.92
N SER A 123 9.00 0.59 12.26
CA SER A 123 10.11 1.00 11.39
C SER A 123 11.13 -0.12 11.13
N SER A 124 11.27 -1.09 12.05
CA SER A 124 12.15 -2.25 11.90
C SER A 124 11.50 -3.35 11.06
N ASN A 125 10.16 -3.47 11.12
CA ASN A 125 9.39 -4.43 10.33
C ASN A 125 9.14 -4.00 8.88
N ILE A 126 9.36 -2.72 8.54
CA ILE A 126 9.22 -2.22 7.17
C ILE A 126 10.57 -2.32 6.45
N THR A 127 10.68 -3.32 5.58
CA THR A 127 11.88 -3.65 4.80
C THR A 127 11.69 -3.35 3.31
N GLY A 128 12.79 -3.38 2.53
CA GLY A 128 12.79 -3.13 1.08
C GLY A 128 12.17 -4.24 0.20
N ASN A 129 11.48 -5.20 0.82
CA ASN A 129 10.78 -6.31 0.16
C ASN A 129 9.39 -6.55 0.76
N THR A 130 8.89 -5.69 1.64
CA THR A 130 7.62 -5.88 2.35
C THR A 130 6.43 -5.82 1.40
N GLU A 131 5.49 -6.76 1.48
CA GLU A 131 4.32 -6.78 0.60
C GLU A 131 3.44 -5.52 0.69
N GLN A 132 2.83 -5.16 -0.44
CA GLN A 132 2.15 -3.87 -0.59
C GLN A 132 0.98 -3.71 0.40
N ASN A 133 0.23 -4.80 0.62
CA ASN A 133 -0.84 -4.89 1.61
C ASN A 133 -0.34 -4.66 3.05
N ILE A 134 0.82 -5.19 3.41
CA ILE A 134 1.47 -5.00 4.71
C ILE A 134 1.93 -3.55 4.86
N CYS A 135 2.57 -2.98 3.83
CA CYS A 135 2.95 -1.57 3.80
C CYS A 135 1.74 -0.63 3.98
N ASP A 136 0.62 -0.95 3.34
CA ASP A 136 -0.61 -0.17 3.46
C ASP A 136 -1.27 -0.32 4.84
N ALA A 137 -1.17 -1.50 5.47
CA ALA A 137 -1.59 -1.69 6.86
C ALA A 137 -0.77 -0.83 7.84
N TRP A 138 0.56 -0.81 7.68
CA TRP A 138 1.43 0.07 8.47
C TRP A 138 1.13 1.56 8.24
N ALA A 139 0.86 1.97 7.00
CA ALA A 139 0.51 3.35 6.70
C ALA A 139 -0.80 3.80 7.38
N VAL A 140 -1.78 2.90 7.53
CA VAL A 140 -3.00 3.17 8.31
C VAL A 140 -2.64 3.35 9.80
N LYS A 141 -1.81 2.46 10.35
CA LYS A 141 -1.41 2.54 11.76
C LYS A 141 -0.57 3.77 12.07
N PHE A 142 0.34 4.17 11.18
CA PHE A 142 1.10 5.40 11.35
C PHE A 142 0.21 6.63 11.46
N ARG A 143 -0.83 6.75 10.63
CA ARG A 143 -1.80 7.85 10.76
C ARG A 143 -2.52 7.85 12.12
N GLN A 144 -2.90 6.68 12.62
CA GLN A 144 -3.52 6.55 13.95
C GLN A 144 -2.55 6.96 15.07
N VAL A 145 -1.28 6.52 14.97
CA VAL A 145 -0.21 6.90 15.91
C VAL A 145 0.03 8.40 15.90
N GLU A 146 0.08 9.04 14.72
CA GLU A 146 0.23 10.48 14.60
C GLU A 146 -0.89 11.26 15.31
N GLN A 147 -2.14 10.82 15.15
CA GLN A 147 -3.27 11.45 15.85
C GLN A 147 -3.17 11.29 17.36
N LYS A 148 -2.82 10.10 17.85
CA LYS A 148 -2.66 9.85 19.28
C LYS A 148 -1.47 10.61 19.86
N ALA A 149 -0.35 10.68 19.13
CA ALA A 149 0.83 11.41 19.54
C ALA A 149 0.55 12.92 19.69
N LYS A 150 -0.25 13.51 18.80
CA LYS A 150 -0.67 14.92 18.94
C LYS A 150 -1.45 15.19 20.22
N LEU A 151 -2.13 14.18 20.78
CA LEU A 151 -2.88 14.28 22.02
C LEU A 151 -2.02 13.96 23.26
N ALA A 152 -1.15 12.95 23.15
CA ALA A 152 -0.36 12.44 24.27
C ALA A 152 0.95 13.22 24.49
N LEU A 153 1.54 13.80 23.44
CA LEU A 153 2.83 14.51 23.51
C LEU A 153 2.61 16.02 23.65
N THR A 154 2.75 16.52 24.87
CA THR A 154 2.55 17.94 25.19
C THR A 154 3.83 18.76 25.05
N ALA A 155 4.99 18.17 25.38
CA ALA A 155 6.29 18.84 25.32
C ALA A 155 6.86 18.92 23.89
N ASP A 156 7.45 20.06 23.53
CA ASP A 156 7.93 20.29 22.16
C ASP A 156 9.12 19.41 21.76
N ALA A 157 10.00 19.07 22.72
CA ALA A 157 11.08 18.13 22.51
C ALA A 157 10.57 16.73 22.10
N ASP A 158 9.46 16.28 22.72
CA ASP A 158 8.85 14.99 22.41
C ASP A 158 8.17 15.00 21.04
N LYS A 159 7.48 16.09 20.70
CA LYS A 159 6.88 16.26 19.37
C LYS A 159 7.95 16.26 18.28
N ALA A 160 9.08 16.93 18.50
CA ALA A 160 10.19 16.95 17.55
C ALA A 160 10.76 15.54 17.33
N LYS A 161 11.06 14.82 18.42
CA LYS A 161 11.55 13.43 18.36
C LYS A 161 10.56 12.48 17.70
N PHE A 162 9.27 12.65 17.97
CA PHE A 162 8.20 11.89 17.33
C PHE A 162 8.17 12.13 15.82
N ASN A 163 8.16 13.40 15.40
CA ASN A 163 8.11 13.77 13.99
C ASN A 163 9.31 13.22 13.22
N GLU A 164 10.49 13.26 13.81
CA GLU A 164 11.70 12.69 13.22
C GLU A 164 11.55 11.17 12.97
N LEU A 165 11.21 10.40 14.00
CA LEU A 165 11.04 8.95 13.89
C LEU A 165 9.91 8.57 12.94
N TYR A 166 8.81 9.32 12.99
CA TYR A 166 7.66 9.14 12.12
C TYR A 166 8.02 9.35 10.64
N GLU A 167 8.69 10.46 10.31
CA GLU A 167 9.07 10.75 8.93
C GLU A 167 10.14 9.77 8.42
N GLN A 168 11.08 9.33 9.27
CA GLN A 168 12.00 8.26 8.91
C GLN A 168 11.28 6.95 8.58
N ALA A 169 10.30 6.54 9.38
CA ALA A 169 9.51 5.33 9.14
C ALA A 169 8.65 5.45 7.87
N LYS A 170 8.01 6.59 7.66
CA LYS A 170 7.21 6.91 6.47
C LYS A 170 8.06 6.93 5.19
N LYS A 171 9.29 7.45 5.25
CA LYS A 171 10.25 7.43 4.13
C LYS A 171 10.65 6.00 3.74
N LYS A 172 10.76 5.06 4.70
CA LYS A 172 10.99 3.64 4.38
C LYS A 172 9.82 3.04 3.59
N LEU A 173 8.58 3.35 3.96
CA LEU A 173 7.39 2.91 3.22
C LEU A 173 7.36 3.44 1.79
N THR A 174 7.65 4.73 1.58
CA THR A 174 7.61 5.32 0.22
C THR A 174 8.74 4.81 -0.66
N ARG A 175 9.95 4.66 -0.09
CA ARG A 175 11.10 4.08 -0.80
C ARG A 175 10.79 2.67 -1.28
N ASP A 176 10.15 1.84 -0.46
CA ASP A 176 9.82 0.47 -0.85
C ASP A 176 8.84 0.42 -2.03
N LYS A 177 7.80 1.27 -2.03
CA LYS A 177 6.89 1.43 -3.17
C LYS A 177 7.62 1.82 -4.45
N TYR A 178 8.57 2.75 -4.36
CA TYR A 178 9.39 3.18 -5.50
C TYR A 178 10.29 2.03 -6.01
N VAL A 179 11.00 1.34 -5.12
CA VAL A 179 11.87 0.21 -5.51
C VAL A 179 11.08 -0.91 -6.17
N LYS A 180 9.89 -1.25 -5.67
CA LYS A 180 9.02 -2.25 -6.31
C LYS A 180 8.56 -1.81 -7.70
N THR A 181 8.19 -0.54 -7.86
CA THR A 181 7.78 0.02 -9.15
C THR A 181 8.94 0.06 -10.15
N ALA A 182 10.12 0.48 -9.70
CA ALA A 182 11.34 0.50 -10.49
C ALA A 182 11.80 -0.92 -10.90
N LYS A 183 11.71 -1.90 -10.01
CA LYS A 183 11.99 -3.32 -10.33
C LYS A 183 11.01 -3.88 -11.36
N LYS A 184 9.70 -3.57 -11.25
CA LYS A 184 8.70 -3.96 -12.25
C LYS A 184 8.99 -3.33 -13.62
N ALA A 185 9.29 -2.03 -13.64
CA ALA A 185 9.65 -1.31 -14.86
C ALA A 185 10.95 -1.86 -15.47
N GLY A 186 11.99 -2.08 -14.67
CA GLY A 186 13.26 -2.66 -15.12
C GLY A 186 13.11 -4.07 -15.68
N SER A 187 12.34 -4.93 -15.00
CA SER A 187 12.03 -6.28 -15.49
C SER A 187 11.29 -6.25 -16.82
N PHE A 188 10.37 -5.31 -17.00
CA PHE A 188 9.67 -5.10 -18.26
C PHE A 188 10.60 -4.59 -19.37
N LEU A 189 11.49 -3.64 -19.08
CA LEU A 189 12.48 -3.13 -20.03
C LEU A 189 13.46 -4.21 -20.51
N VAL A 190 13.94 -5.08 -19.60
CA VAL A 190 14.81 -6.21 -19.96
C VAL A 190 14.09 -7.18 -20.91
N LYS A 191 12.80 -7.46 -20.68
CA LYS A 191 12.00 -8.30 -21.59
C LYS A 191 11.85 -7.67 -22.98
N ILE A 192 11.66 -6.34 -23.05
CA ILE A 192 11.55 -5.63 -24.33
C ILE A 192 12.90 -5.59 -25.05
N SER A 193 14.00 -5.34 -24.35
CA SER A 193 15.35 -5.22 -24.92
C SER A 193 15.72 -6.40 -25.80
N ASN A 194 15.41 -7.63 -25.37
CA ASN A 194 15.71 -8.84 -26.16
C ASN A 194 14.87 -8.97 -27.43
N SER A 195 13.68 -8.35 -27.47
CA SER A 195 12.77 -8.36 -28.63
C SER A 195 12.85 -7.09 -29.49
N LEU A 196 13.62 -6.09 -29.06
CA LEU A 196 13.67 -4.77 -29.67
C LEU A 196 14.09 -4.80 -31.16
N PRO A 197 15.11 -5.57 -31.58
CA PRO A 197 15.47 -5.65 -33.00
C PRO A 197 14.33 -6.21 -33.87
N GLN A 198 13.57 -7.16 -33.34
CA GLN A 198 12.46 -7.80 -34.05
C GLN A 198 11.25 -6.86 -34.14
N VAL A 199 10.98 -6.09 -33.08
CA VAL A 199 9.95 -5.03 -33.09
C VAL A 199 10.27 -3.97 -34.14
N ILE A 200 11.51 -3.50 -34.22
CA ILE A 200 11.92 -2.48 -35.19
C ILE A 200 11.71 -2.98 -36.63
N ILE A 201 12.17 -4.19 -36.93
CA ILE A 201 12.08 -4.75 -38.29
C ILE A 201 10.61 -4.98 -38.70
N THR A 202 9.79 -5.51 -37.80
CA THR A 202 8.36 -5.73 -38.08
C THR A 202 7.58 -4.42 -38.22
N LEU A 203 7.92 -3.42 -37.41
CA LEU A 203 7.33 -2.08 -37.51
C LEU A 203 7.74 -1.39 -38.82
N ALA A 204 9.03 -1.44 -39.19
CA ALA A 204 9.53 -0.85 -40.44
C ALA A 204 8.83 -1.44 -41.66
N TRP A 205 8.67 -2.76 -41.71
CA TRP A 205 7.91 -3.42 -42.78
C TRP A 205 6.43 -2.99 -42.77
N SER A 206 5.78 -2.95 -41.59
CA SER A 206 4.37 -2.53 -41.49
C SER A 206 4.12 -1.09 -41.96
N ILE A 207 5.10 -0.20 -41.75
CA ILE A 207 5.04 1.18 -42.22
C ILE A 207 5.28 1.24 -43.73
N SER A 208 6.27 0.49 -44.23
CA SER A 208 6.57 0.37 -45.67
C SER A 208 5.31 -0.01 -46.45
N ILE A 209 4.65 -1.11 -46.05
CA ILE A 209 3.45 -1.58 -46.75
C ILE A 209 2.28 -0.60 -46.65
N ALA A 210 2.07 0.03 -45.49
CA ALA A 210 1.00 1.01 -45.33
C ALA A 210 1.20 2.22 -46.26
N VAL A 211 2.43 2.76 -46.30
CA VAL A 211 2.78 3.89 -47.18
C VAL A 211 2.62 3.51 -48.65
N LEU A 212 3.14 2.35 -49.06
CA LEU A 212 3.02 1.86 -50.44
C LEU A 212 1.56 1.69 -50.88
N VAL A 213 0.70 1.12 -50.02
CA VAL A 213 -0.73 0.97 -50.31
C VAL A 213 -1.42 2.33 -50.40
N ILE A 214 -1.12 3.28 -49.51
CA ILE A 214 -1.69 4.63 -49.56
C ILE A 214 -1.31 5.34 -50.87
N ILE A 215 -0.04 5.28 -51.29
CA ILE A 215 0.42 5.90 -52.53
C ILE A 215 -0.24 5.22 -53.73
N CYS A 216 -0.35 3.89 -53.75
CA CYS A 216 -1.11 3.16 -54.77
C CYS A 216 -2.56 3.64 -54.84
N CYS A 217 -3.21 3.85 -53.70
CA CYS A 217 -4.58 4.33 -53.63
C CYS A 217 -4.75 5.79 -54.11
N GLN A 218 -3.68 6.58 -54.22
CA GLN A 218 -3.71 7.96 -54.71
C GLN A 218 -3.37 8.07 -56.20
N ASN A 219 -2.49 7.21 -56.71
CA ASN A 219 -1.99 7.28 -58.08
C ASN A 219 -2.84 6.42 -59.04
N VAL A 220 -4.07 6.86 -59.30
CA VAL A 220 -5.01 6.20 -60.22
C VAL A 220 -4.56 6.42 -61.67
N ASP A 221 -3.60 5.62 -62.13
CA ASP A 221 -3.26 5.57 -63.54
C ASP A 221 -4.36 4.79 -64.29
N SER A 222 -4.82 5.33 -65.41
CA SER A 222 -5.87 4.77 -66.28
C SER A 222 -5.41 3.54 -67.08
N SER A 223 -4.22 3.00 -66.79
CA SER A 223 -3.70 1.74 -67.31
C SER A 223 -3.81 0.64 -66.25
N GLY A 224 -4.39 -0.50 -66.62
CA GLY A 224 -4.76 -1.57 -65.69
C GLY A 224 -3.62 -2.23 -64.89
N PHE A 225 -2.36 -1.82 -65.07
CA PHE A 225 -1.21 -2.30 -64.30
C PHE A 225 -0.15 -1.20 -64.16
N SER A 226 0.05 -0.68 -62.95
CA SER A 226 1.10 0.31 -62.69
C SER A 226 2.35 -0.33 -62.05
N PRO A 227 3.58 0.15 -62.37
CA PRO A 227 4.80 -0.35 -61.75
C PRO A 227 4.78 -0.30 -60.21
N LEU A 228 4.05 0.66 -59.64
CA LEU A 228 3.89 0.79 -58.20
C LEU A 228 3.11 -0.39 -57.62
N GLN A 229 2.06 -0.88 -58.30
CA GLN A 229 1.33 -2.07 -57.87
C GLN A 229 2.26 -3.28 -57.82
N LEU A 230 3.14 -3.47 -58.81
CA LEU A 230 4.15 -4.54 -58.78
C LEU A 230 5.09 -4.42 -57.56
N VAL A 231 5.56 -3.22 -57.24
CA VAL A 231 6.42 -2.98 -56.08
C VAL A 231 5.69 -3.34 -54.78
N THR A 232 4.42 -3.01 -54.64
CA THR A 232 3.63 -3.39 -53.44
C THR A 232 3.46 -4.90 -53.32
N MET A 233 3.35 -5.63 -54.43
CA MET A 233 3.31 -7.10 -54.46
C MET A 233 4.61 -7.70 -53.96
N LEU A 234 5.72 -7.19 -54.47
CA LEU A 234 7.04 -7.65 -54.06
C LEU A 234 7.31 -7.36 -52.58
N ASP A 235 6.90 -6.20 -52.05
CA ASP A 235 7.05 -5.87 -50.62
C ASP A 235 6.20 -6.78 -49.71
N LEU A 236 4.98 -7.14 -50.13
CA LEU A 236 4.13 -8.11 -49.42
C LEU A 236 4.76 -9.51 -49.40
N ILE A 237 5.29 -9.97 -50.53
CA ILE A 237 5.95 -11.28 -50.66
C ILE A 237 7.22 -11.31 -49.80
N LEU A 238 8.02 -10.24 -49.86
CA LEU A 238 9.24 -10.11 -49.04
C LEU A 238 8.90 -10.12 -47.55
N GLY A 239 7.84 -9.42 -47.16
CA GLY A 239 7.26 -9.47 -45.81
C GLY A 239 6.89 -10.88 -45.37
N ALA A 240 6.20 -11.64 -46.23
CA ALA A 240 5.79 -13.02 -45.95
C ALA A 240 6.98 -13.99 -45.74
N ILE A 241 8.16 -13.64 -46.23
CA ILE A 241 9.39 -14.40 -46.05
C ILE A 241 10.14 -13.96 -44.79
N ILE A 242 10.30 -12.65 -44.57
CA ILE A 242 11.14 -12.07 -43.52
C ILE A 242 10.43 -11.98 -42.16
N VAL A 243 9.16 -11.59 -42.14
CA VAL A 243 8.43 -11.34 -40.88
C VAL A 243 8.24 -12.62 -40.05
N PRO A 244 7.90 -13.79 -40.63
CA PRO A 244 7.69 -15.00 -39.83
C PRO A 244 8.91 -15.52 -39.05
N PRO A 245 10.13 -15.65 -39.61
CA PRO A 245 11.30 -16.05 -38.83
C PRO A 245 11.64 -15.04 -37.75
N MET A 246 11.45 -13.73 -38.01
CA MET A 246 11.75 -12.66 -37.05
C MET A 246 10.73 -12.57 -35.90
N THR A 247 9.54 -13.15 -36.07
CA THR A 247 8.47 -13.19 -35.06
C THR A 247 8.42 -14.52 -34.28
N ARG A 248 9.37 -15.44 -34.48
CA ARG A 248 9.48 -16.72 -33.74
C ARG A 248 9.99 -16.60 -32.30
N CYS A 249 10.16 -15.39 -31.79
CA CYS A 249 10.45 -15.14 -30.39
C CYS A 249 9.23 -15.39 -29.50
N ASP A 250 9.47 -15.55 -28.19
CA ASP A 250 8.41 -15.73 -27.20
C ASP A 250 7.60 -14.44 -26.99
N SER A 251 8.08 -13.30 -27.49
CA SER A 251 7.39 -12.02 -27.36
C SER A 251 6.17 -11.96 -28.30
N ALA A 252 5.01 -11.60 -27.76
CA ALA A 252 3.79 -11.45 -28.55
C ALA A 252 3.76 -10.16 -29.38
N MET A 253 4.55 -9.14 -29.01
CA MET A 253 4.50 -7.80 -29.61
C MET A 253 4.77 -7.76 -31.13
N PRO A 254 5.84 -8.38 -31.66
CA PRO A 254 6.08 -8.41 -33.11
C PRO A 254 4.94 -9.08 -33.89
N LYS A 255 4.26 -10.07 -33.28
CA LYS A 255 3.12 -10.76 -33.89
C LYS A 255 1.90 -9.85 -33.99
N PHE A 256 1.64 -9.07 -32.93
CA PHE A 256 0.57 -8.07 -32.92
C PHE A 256 0.81 -6.99 -33.97
N ILE A 257 2.03 -6.43 -34.06
CA ILE A 257 2.38 -5.37 -35.02
C ILE A 257 2.18 -5.84 -36.46
N ALA A 258 2.71 -7.02 -36.81
CA ALA A 258 2.54 -7.58 -38.16
C ALA A 258 1.07 -7.83 -38.51
N THR A 259 0.27 -8.31 -37.54
CA THR A 259 -1.18 -8.55 -37.75
C THR A 259 -1.93 -7.24 -37.97
N ILE A 260 -1.63 -6.20 -37.20
CA ILE A 260 -2.23 -4.86 -37.38
C ILE A 260 -1.85 -4.30 -38.75
N GLY A 261 -0.58 -4.39 -39.16
CA GLY A 261 -0.14 -3.94 -40.48
C GLY A 261 -0.90 -4.61 -41.63
N LEU A 262 -1.14 -5.91 -41.54
CA LEU A 262 -1.95 -6.65 -42.52
C LEU A 262 -3.43 -6.21 -42.50
N LEU A 263 -4.02 -5.99 -41.34
CA LEU A 263 -5.40 -5.51 -41.22
C LEU A 263 -5.57 -4.11 -41.82
N VAL A 264 -4.62 -3.21 -41.58
CA VAL A 264 -4.61 -1.86 -42.19
C VAL A 264 -4.49 -1.98 -43.71
N CYS A 265 -3.60 -2.84 -44.21
CA CYS A 265 -3.46 -3.11 -45.63
C CYS A 265 -4.80 -3.57 -46.26
N PHE A 266 -5.47 -4.56 -45.65
CA PHE A 266 -6.79 -5.02 -46.13
C PHE A 266 -7.86 -3.93 -46.06
N GLY A 267 -7.93 -3.17 -44.96
CA GLY A 267 -8.90 -2.09 -44.79
C GLY A 267 -8.78 -1.00 -45.86
N LEU A 268 -7.57 -0.74 -46.35
CA LEU A 268 -7.32 0.23 -47.43
C LEU A 268 -7.64 -0.33 -48.83
N LEU A 269 -7.37 -1.62 -49.07
CA LEU A 269 -7.53 -2.24 -50.39
C LEU A 269 -8.96 -2.68 -50.74
N ILE A 270 -9.71 -3.22 -49.76
CA ILE A 270 -11.05 -3.78 -50.00
C ILE A 270 -12.01 -2.77 -50.63
N PRO A 271 -12.10 -1.50 -50.18
CA PRO A 271 -13.00 -0.52 -50.79
C PRO A 271 -12.72 -0.23 -52.27
N ARG A 272 -11.46 -0.38 -52.70
CA ARG A 272 -11.02 -0.07 -54.09
C ARG A 272 -11.20 -1.22 -55.06
N CYS A 273 -11.51 -2.42 -54.55
CA CYS A 273 -11.79 -3.57 -55.40
C CYS A 273 -13.19 -3.51 -56.03
N ALA A 274 -14.07 -2.62 -55.58
CA ALA A 274 -15.43 -2.45 -56.10
C ALA A 274 -15.53 -1.50 -57.32
N ASP A 275 -14.46 -0.77 -57.65
CA ASP A 275 -14.44 0.18 -58.75
C ASP A 275 -14.29 -0.51 -60.13
N LYS A 276 -14.72 0.17 -61.21
CA LYS A 276 -14.77 -0.40 -62.57
C LYS A 276 -13.40 -0.76 -63.18
N ASP A 277 -12.32 -0.12 -62.71
CA ASP A 277 -10.94 -0.34 -63.16
C ASP A 277 -10.07 -0.94 -62.04
N SER A 278 -10.59 -1.97 -61.36
CA SER A 278 -10.00 -2.52 -60.13
C SER A 278 -9.08 -3.73 -60.31
N VAL A 279 -8.82 -4.17 -61.54
CA VAL A 279 -8.07 -5.41 -61.82
C VAL A 279 -6.72 -5.44 -61.09
N GLY A 280 -5.99 -4.32 -61.12
CA GLY A 280 -4.74 -4.16 -60.37
C GLY A 280 -4.94 -4.37 -58.87
N TYR A 281 -5.88 -3.66 -58.23
CA TYR A 281 -6.18 -3.77 -56.80
C TYR A 281 -6.68 -5.16 -56.39
N ILE A 282 -7.43 -5.86 -57.24
CA ILE A 282 -7.86 -7.24 -57.01
C ILE A 282 -6.64 -8.16 -56.96
N MET A 283 -5.69 -8.00 -57.88
CA MET A 283 -4.42 -8.75 -57.85
C MET A 283 -3.63 -8.45 -56.57
N ILE A 284 -3.63 -7.19 -56.13
CA ILE A 284 -3.01 -6.81 -54.85
C ILE A 284 -3.63 -7.55 -53.67
N LEU A 285 -4.96 -7.52 -53.60
CA LEU A 285 -5.71 -8.17 -52.54
C LEU A 285 -5.45 -9.68 -52.50
N VAL A 286 -5.42 -10.34 -53.66
CA VAL A 286 -5.14 -11.79 -53.74
C VAL A 286 -3.76 -12.12 -53.19
N VAL A 287 -2.72 -11.38 -53.59
CA VAL A 287 -1.36 -11.59 -53.06
C VAL A 287 -1.29 -11.26 -51.57
N ALA A 288 -1.96 -10.20 -51.11
CA ALA A 288 -2.03 -9.85 -49.70
C ALA A 288 -2.69 -10.96 -48.86
N VAL A 289 -3.77 -11.58 -49.35
CA VAL A 289 -4.44 -12.72 -48.70
C VAL A 289 -3.50 -13.92 -48.61
N ILE A 290 -2.82 -14.28 -49.70
CA ILE A 290 -1.86 -15.39 -49.70
C ILE A 290 -0.72 -15.13 -48.71
N CYS A 291 -0.15 -13.92 -48.74
CA CYS A 291 0.92 -13.51 -47.84
C CYS A 291 0.47 -13.52 -46.38
N ALA A 292 -0.74 -13.04 -46.09
CA ALA A 292 -1.32 -13.06 -44.74
C ALA A 292 -1.51 -14.49 -44.23
N ILE A 293 -2.03 -15.41 -45.05
CA ILE A 293 -2.18 -16.82 -44.68
C ILE A 293 -0.80 -17.43 -44.37
N ILE A 294 0.20 -17.20 -45.21
CA ILE A 294 1.57 -17.69 -44.99
C ILE A 294 2.15 -17.12 -43.70
N MET A 295 2.01 -15.82 -43.47
CA MET A 295 2.50 -15.14 -42.28
C MET A 295 1.85 -15.68 -41.03
N LEU A 296 0.52 -15.65 -40.94
CA LEU A 296 -0.23 -16.13 -39.78
C LEU A 296 0.07 -17.60 -39.49
N THR A 297 0.08 -18.45 -40.53
CA THR A 297 0.41 -19.87 -40.37
C THR A 297 1.81 -20.05 -39.80
N ARG A 298 2.82 -19.30 -40.29
CA ARG A 298 4.21 -19.45 -39.84
C ARG A 298 4.50 -18.78 -38.49
N MET A 299 3.80 -17.69 -38.16
CA MET A 299 3.94 -16.94 -36.90
C MET A 299 3.33 -17.68 -35.70
N PHE A 300 2.22 -18.39 -35.94
CA PHE A 300 1.48 -19.12 -34.91
C PHE A 300 1.73 -20.62 -34.91
N LYS A 301 2.55 -21.15 -35.84
CA LYS A 301 3.01 -22.54 -35.77
C LYS A 301 3.81 -22.75 -34.49
N ALA A 302 3.27 -23.56 -33.59
CA ALA A 302 3.96 -23.95 -32.37
C ALA A 302 5.34 -24.52 -32.72
N LYS A 303 6.39 -24.12 -31.99
CA LYS A 303 7.67 -24.82 -32.04
C LYS A 303 7.38 -26.27 -31.67
N LYS A 304 7.53 -27.21 -32.63
CA LYS A 304 7.67 -28.62 -32.26
C LYS A 304 8.92 -28.67 -31.38
N LYS A 305 8.73 -29.07 -30.12
CA LYS A 305 9.83 -29.33 -29.18
C LYS A 305 10.81 -30.33 -29.77
#